data_AF-A0A9C8AKW5-F1
#
_entry.id   AF-A0A9C8AKW5-F1
#
_cell.length_a   1.000
_cell.length_b   1.000
_cell.length_c   1.000
_cell.angle_alpha   90.00
_cell.angle_beta   90.00
_cell.angle_gamma   90.00
#
_symmetry.space_group_name_H-M   'P 1'
#
loop_
_entity.id
_entity.type
_entity.pdbx_description
1 polymer ?
#
loop_
_entity_poly.entity_id
_entity_poly.type
_entity_poly.pdbx_seq_one_letter_code
_entity_poly.pdbx_strand_id
1 'polypeptide(L)'
;MAITVMPPVLQERLGTEGSLALAEVLNRAFEDERQHLLVLVEDRYEKRLSEETTRLERVMTELFSSLREEITQRENRLREDMAKMEARIRENMTKMEAGIREDMAKMEAGIRQDMTEMESRLRVEIARRHSELIRWMFIFWIGQFISIAALIITLVQLIK
;
A
#
# COMPACT_ATOMS: atom_id res chain seq x y z
N MET A 1 73.07 -1.11 -5.25
CA MET A 1 74.16 -0.18 -4.92
C MET A 1 75.45 -0.95 -5.11
N ALA A 2 76.34 -0.51 -5.99
CA ALA A 2 77.66 -1.12 -6.10
C ALA A 2 78.55 -0.57 -4.97
N ILE A 3 79.28 -1.44 -4.29
CA ILE A 3 80.37 -1.05 -3.41
C ILE A 3 81.50 -0.56 -4.32
N THR A 4 81.60 0.76 -4.47
CA THR A 4 82.58 1.42 -5.34
C THR A 4 83.86 1.81 -4.60
N VAL A 5 83.84 1.84 -3.26
CA VAL A 5 84.97 2.26 -2.43
C VAL A 5 85.21 1.27 -1.29
N MET A 6 86.38 0.65 -1.30
CA MET A 6 86.87 -0.22 -0.23
C MET A 6 87.40 0.62 0.95
N PRO A 7 87.10 0.26 2.21
CA PRO A 7 87.69 0.92 3.37
C PRO A 7 89.22 0.90 3.32
N PRO A 8 89.90 2.01 3.66
CA PRO A 8 91.36 2.14 3.52
C PRO A 8 92.15 1.07 4.29
N VAL A 9 91.62 0.59 5.42
CA VAL A 9 92.21 -0.48 6.24
C VAL A 9 92.28 -1.82 5.48
N LEU A 10 91.27 -2.13 4.67
CA LEU A 10 91.24 -3.34 3.83
C LEU A 10 92.17 -3.17 2.62
N GLN A 11 92.26 -1.94 2.10
CA GLN A 11 93.13 -1.62 0.96
C GLN A 11 94.63 -1.71 1.28
N GLU A 12 95.03 -1.26 2.46
CA GLU A 12 96.41 -1.34 2.95
C GLU A 12 96.85 -2.79 3.23
N ARG A 13 95.92 -3.65 3.68
CA ARG A 13 96.21 -5.05 4.08
C ARG A 13 96.14 -6.05 2.92
N LEU A 14 95.25 -5.84 1.96
CA LEU A 14 95.03 -6.76 0.82
C LEU A 14 95.77 -6.33 -0.45
N GLY A 15 96.35 -5.12 -0.46
CA GLY A 15 96.87 -4.49 -1.66
C GLY A 15 95.75 -4.08 -2.64
N THR A 16 96.14 -3.37 -3.69
CA THR A 16 95.18 -2.79 -4.66
C THR A 16 94.40 -3.86 -5.42
N GLU A 17 95.07 -4.93 -5.87
CA GLU A 17 94.44 -6.05 -6.59
C GLU A 17 93.49 -6.87 -5.69
N GLY A 18 93.93 -7.23 -4.47
CA GLY A 18 93.10 -8.01 -3.55
C GLY A 18 91.84 -7.26 -3.11
N SER A 19 91.92 -5.93 -3.03
CA SER A 19 90.77 -5.08 -2.70
C SER A 19 89.77 -4.98 -3.85
N LEU A 20 90.25 -4.91 -5.09
CA LEU A 20 89.39 -4.96 -6.28
C LEU A 20 88.70 -6.32 -6.41
N ALA A 21 89.42 -7.42 -6.19
CA ALA A 21 88.86 -8.77 -6.22
C ALA A 21 87.77 -8.96 -5.15
N LEU A 22 88.00 -8.50 -3.92
CA LEU A 22 86.99 -8.59 -2.87
C LEU A 22 85.78 -7.68 -3.16
N ALA A 23 86.00 -6.48 -3.70
CA ALA A 23 84.90 -5.61 -4.14
C ALA A 23 84.06 -6.27 -5.25
N GLU A 24 84.69 -6.96 -6.20
CA GLU A 24 84.00 -7.72 -7.25
C GLU A 24 83.17 -8.88 -6.67
N VAL A 25 83.75 -9.67 -5.76
CA VAL A 25 83.05 -10.78 -5.10
C VAL A 25 81.88 -10.28 -4.26
N LEU A 26 82.07 -9.21 -3.48
CA LEU A 26 81.00 -8.62 -2.68
C LEU A 26 79.90 -8.05 -3.59
N ASN A 27 80.25 -7.34 -4.67
CA ASN A 27 79.27 -6.82 -5.61
C ASN A 27 78.47 -7.95 -6.28
N ARG A 28 79.10 -9.07 -6.66
CA ARG A 28 78.38 -10.26 -7.14
C ARG A 28 77.45 -10.83 -6.08
N ALA A 29 77.92 -11.04 -4.85
CA ALA A 29 77.11 -11.60 -3.76
C ALA A 29 75.92 -10.71 -3.40
N PHE A 30 76.10 -9.38 -3.36
CA PHE A 30 75.01 -8.43 -3.12
C PHE A 30 74.01 -8.38 -4.28
N GLU A 31 74.47 -8.51 -5.52
CA GLU A 31 73.58 -8.54 -6.68
C GLU A 31 72.77 -9.84 -6.71
N ASP A 32 73.39 -11.00 -6.45
CA ASP A 32 72.69 -12.28 -6.34
C ASP A 32 71.63 -12.25 -5.22
N GLU A 33 71.97 -11.73 -4.04
CA GLU A 33 71.00 -11.57 -2.95
C GLU A 33 69.85 -10.63 -3.32
N ARG A 34 70.15 -9.51 -4.01
CA ARG A 34 69.11 -8.58 -4.48
C ARG A 34 68.18 -9.23 -5.50
N GLN A 35 68.72 -10.03 -6.42
CA GLN A 35 67.93 -10.80 -7.39
C GLN A 35 67.04 -11.82 -6.67
N HIS A 36 67.58 -12.56 -5.70
CA HIS A 36 66.79 -13.50 -4.90
C HIS A 36 65.66 -12.81 -4.12
N LEU A 37 65.93 -11.65 -3.50
CA LEU A 37 64.92 -10.89 -2.80
C LEU A 37 63.86 -10.32 -3.75
N LEU A 38 64.23 -9.88 -4.95
CA LEU A 38 63.28 -9.43 -5.96
C LEU A 38 62.32 -10.55 -6.35
N VAL A 39 62.85 -11.74 -6.68
CA VAL A 39 62.02 -12.90 -7.03
C VAL A 39 61.08 -13.30 -5.88
N LEU A 40 61.56 -13.31 -4.63
CA LEU A 40 60.73 -13.64 -3.47
C LEU A 40 59.60 -12.61 -3.26
N VAL A 41 59.91 -11.34 -3.47
CA VAL A 41 58.95 -10.24 -3.32
C VAL A 41 57.92 -10.29 -4.44
N GLU A 42 58.35 -10.51 -5.69
CA GLU A 42 57.47 -10.69 -6.84
C GLU A 42 56.49 -11.85 -6.64
N ASP A 43 56.97 -13.03 -6.26
CA ASP A 43 56.13 -14.20 -5.99
C ASP A 43 55.12 -13.93 -4.86
N ARG A 44 55.55 -13.27 -3.79
CA ARG A 44 54.66 -12.89 -2.68
C ARG A 44 53.61 -11.86 -3.12
N TYR A 45 53.98 -10.88 -3.93
CA TYR A 45 53.04 -9.88 -4.45
C TYR A 45 52.04 -10.51 -5.41
N GLU A 46 52.51 -11.34 -6.35
CA GLU A 46 51.66 -12.04 -7.31
C GLU A 46 50.65 -12.94 -6.59
N LYS A 47 51.11 -13.71 -5.59
CA LYS A 47 50.24 -14.54 -4.76
C LYS A 47 49.19 -13.72 -4.01
N ARG A 48 49.58 -12.65 -3.31
CA ARG A 48 48.63 -11.79 -2.57
C ARG A 48 47.63 -11.10 -3.51
N LEU A 49 48.09 -10.67 -4.68
CA LEU A 49 47.22 -10.02 -5.67
C LEU A 49 46.21 -11.02 -6.23
N SER A 50 46.63 -12.25 -6.53
CA SER A 50 45.74 -13.34 -6.96
C SER A 50 44.71 -13.69 -5.88
N GLU A 51 45.14 -13.79 -4.62
CA GLU A 51 44.25 -14.07 -3.47
C GLU A 51 43.19 -12.96 -3.29
N GLU A 52 43.58 -11.69 -3.30
CA GLU A 52 42.66 -10.57 -3.15
C GLU A 52 41.72 -10.43 -4.36
N THR A 53 42.20 -10.67 -5.59
CA THR A 53 41.36 -10.68 -6.80
C THR A 53 40.28 -11.76 -6.70
N THR A 54 40.67 -12.98 -6.34
CA THR A 54 39.74 -14.11 -6.17
C THR A 54 38.74 -13.83 -5.03
N ARG A 55 39.19 -13.16 -3.96
CA ARG A 55 38.32 -12.76 -2.85
C ARG A 55 37.29 -11.74 -3.27
N LEU A 56 37.70 -10.71 -4.02
CA LEU A 56 36.80 -9.69 -4.56
C LEU A 56 35.77 -10.30 -5.51
N GLU A 57 36.19 -11.19 -6.41
CA GLU A 57 35.28 -11.90 -7.31
C GLU A 57 34.22 -12.70 -6.55
N ARG A 58 34.62 -13.40 -5.47
CA ARG A 58 33.69 -14.13 -4.60
C ARG A 58 32.67 -13.20 -3.95
N VAL A 59 33.14 -12.14 -3.28
CA VAL A 59 32.27 -11.17 -2.60
C VAL A 59 31.32 -10.50 -3.59
N MET A 60 31.81 -10.13 -4.77
CA MET A 60 30.99 -9.52 -5.82
C MET A 60 29.90 -10.49 -6.31
N THR A 61 30.24 -11.76 -6.50
CA THR A 61 29.29 -12.81 -6.89
C THR A 61 28.22 -13.02 -5.82
N GLU A 62 28.62 -13.11 -4.56
CA GLU A 62 27.71 -13.24 -3.41
C GLU A 62 26.76 -12.03 -3.31
N LEU A 63 27.28 -10.82 -3.40
CA LEU A 63 26.48 -9.58 -3.39
C LEU A 63 25.45 -9.56 -4.53
N PHE A 64 25.86 -9.92 -5.76
CA PHE A 64 24.92 -9.98 -6.88
C PHE A 64 23.84 -11.04 -6.68
N SER A 65 24.19 -12.23 -6.14
CA SER A 65 23.19 -13.25 -5.83
C SER A 65 22.19 -12.78 -4.78
N SER A 66 22.68 -12.15 -3.70
CA SER A 66 21.84 -11.62 -2.63
C SER A 66 20.92 -10.51 -3.11
N LEU A 67 21.44 -9.58 -3.92
CA LEU A 67 20.64 -8.50 -4.50
C LEU A 67 19.56 -9.04 -5.45
N ARG A 68 19.90 -10.02 -6.29
CA ARG A 68 18.94 -10.65 -7.19
C ARG A 68 17.83 -11.37 -6.41
N GLU A 69 18.20 -12.06 -5.34
CA GLU A 69 17.23 -12.70 -4.46
C GLU A 69 16.31 -11.68 -3.79
N GLU A 70 16.87 -10.59 -3.23
CA GLU A 70 16.08 -9.55 -2.58
C GLU A 70 15.10 -8.88 -3.55
N ILE A 71 15.55 -8.57 -4.78
CA ILE A 71 14.69 -8.02 -5.83
C ILE A 71 13.55 -8.98 -6.14
N THR A 72 13.86 -10.27 -6.35
CA THR A 72 12.85 -11.29 -6.65
C THR A 72 11.83 -11.45 -5.51
N GLN A 73 12.31 -11.43 -4.26
CA GLN A 73 11.44 -11.47 -3.08
C GLN A 73 10.54 -10.24 -2.99
N ARG A 74 11.07 -9.03 -3.23
CA ARG A 74 10.29 -7.79 -3.23
C ARG A 74 9.24 -7.77 -4.34
N GLU A 75 9.59 -8.21 -5.56
CA GLU A 75 8.64 -8.32 -6.68
C GLU A 75 7.49 -9.27 -6.35
N ASN A 76 7.79 -10.44 -5.77
CA ASN A 76 6.76 -11.39 -5.35
C ASN A 76 5.85 -10.82 -4.26
N ARG A 77 6.39 -10.14 -3.25
CA ARG A 77 5.60 -9.46 -2.20
C ARG A 77 4.69 -8.38 -2.79
N LEU A 78 5.21 -7.53 -3.67
CA LEU A 78 4.42 -6.51 -4.34
C LEU A 78 3.27 -7.13 -5.17
N ARG A 79 3.54 -8.22 -5.87
CA ARG A 79 2.51 -8.94 -6.64
C ARG A 79 1.42 -9.52 -5.74
N GLU A 80 1.79 -10.09 -4.60
CA GLU A 80 0.85 -10.62 -3.61
C GLU A 80 -0.01 -9.51 -3.00
N ASP A 81 0.61 -8.37 -2.64
CA ASP A 81 -0.08 -7.22 -2.06
C ASP A 81 -1.06 -6.60 -3.06
N MET A 82 -0.69 -6.49 -4.33
CA MET A 82 -1.60 -6.04 -5.39
C MET A 82 -2.80 -6.99 -5.54
N ALA A 83 -2.57 -8.30 -5.57
CA ALA A 83 -3.65 -9.29 -5.67
C ALA A 83 -4.61 -9.22 -4.47
N LYS A 84 -4.08 -9.04 -3.24
CA LYS A 84 -4.88 -8.83 -2.03
C LYS A 84 -5.70 -7.55 -2.11
N MET A 85 -5.12 -6.46 -2.62
CA MET A 85 -5.81 -5.19 -2.76
C MET A 85 -6.95 -5.29 -3.78
N GLU A 86 -6.72 -5.91 -4.93
CA GLU A 86 -7.76 -6.17 -5.94
C GLU A 86 -8.92 -7.00 -5.37
N ALA A 87 -8.60 -8.07 -4.63
CA ALA A 87 -9.62 -8.90 -3.98
C ALA A 87 -10.46 -8.09 -2.98
N ARG A 88 -9.82 -7.25 -2.14
CA ARG A 88 -10.53 -6.37 -1.20
C ARG A 88 -11.42 -5.35 -1.90
N ILE A 89 -10.95 -4.75 -2.99
CA ILE A 89 -11.75 -3.80 -3.78
C ILE A 89 -12.99 -4.50 -4.34
N ARG A 90 -12.82 -5.69 -4.94
CA ARG A 90 -13.96 -6.48 -5.46
C ARG A 90 -14.95 -6.82 -4.35
N GLU A 91 -14.48 -7.31 -3.21
CA GLU A 91 -15.34 -7.63 -2.07
C GLU A 91 -16.12 -6.40 -1.60
N ASN A 92 -15.45 -5.26 -1.41
CA ASN A 92 -16.10 -4.01 -0.99
C ASN A 92 -17.16 -3.54 -1.99
N MET A 93 -16.87 -3.63 -3.30
CA MET A 93 -17.85 -3.31 -4.35
C MET A 93 -19.09 -4.20 -4.24
N THR A 94 -18.91 -5.52 -4.10
CA THR A 94 -20.06 -6.44 -3.95
C THR A 94 -20.89 -6.17 -2.70
N LYS A 95 -20.24 -5.84 -1.57
CA LYS A 95 -20.93 -5.47 -0.33
C LYS A 95 -21.70 -4.16 -0.49
N MET A 96 -21.12 -3.16 -1.14
CA MET A 96 -21.77 -1.88 -1.39
C MET A 96 -22.98 -2.03 -2.31
N GLU A 97 -22.87 -2.80 -3.39
CA GLU A 97 -24.00 -3.10 -4.29
C GLU A 97 -25.14 -3.84 -3.56
N ALA A 98 -24.80 -4.81 -2.70
CA ALA A 98 -25.79 -5.51 -1.89
C ALA A 98 -26.48 -4.56 -0.89
N GLY A 99 -25.71 -3.71 -0.21
CA GLY A 99 -26.24 -2.72 0.73
C GLY A 99 -27.18 -1.71 0.06
N ILE A 100 -26.78 -1.16 -1.09
CA ILE A 100 -27.65 -0.25 -1.87
C ILE A 100 -28.95 -0.95 -2.27
N ARG A 101 -28.88 -2.21 -2.72
CA ARG A 101 -30.08 -2.97 -3.09
C ARG A 101 -31.01 -3.20 -1.91
N GLU A 102 -30.44 -3.53 -0.75
CA GLU A 102 -31.21 -3.70 0.49
C GLU A 102 -31.89 -2.40 0.92
N ASP A 103 -31.16 -1.28 0.89
CA ASP A 103 -31.69 0.04 1.25
C ASP A 103 -32.80 0.49 0.30
N MET A 104 -32.63 0.25 -1.01
CA MET A 104 -33.68 0.51 -1.99
C MET A 104 -34.94 -0.32 -1.72
N ALA A 105 -34.79 -1.62 -1.42
CA ALA A 105 -35.92 -2.49 -1.11
C ALA A 105 -36.65 -2.05 0.17
N LYS A 106 -35.92 -1.66 1.21
CA LYS A 106 -36.50 -1.11 2.45
C LYS A 106 -37.25 0.19 2.18
N MET A 107 -36.67 1.10 1.41
CA MET A 107 -37.30 2.37 1.05
C MET A 107 -38.59 2.14 0.25
N GLU A 108 -38.58 1.23 -0.73
CA GLU A 108 -39.78 0.90 -1.51
C GLU A 108 -40.88 0.30 -0.62
N ALA A 109 -40.52 -0.62 0.27
CA ALA A 109 -41.47 -1.21 1.21
C ALA A 109 -42.06 -0.16 2.16
N GLY A 110 -41.23 0.75 2.68
CA GLY A 110 -41.66 1.87 3.53
C GLY A 110 -42.64 2.80 2.81
N ILE A 111 -42.31 3.23 1.58
CA ILE A 111 -43.20 4.08 0.78
C ILE A 111 -44.54 3.40 0.51
N ARG A 112 -44.54 2.09 0.18
CA ARG A 112 -45.79 1.33 -0.02
C ARG A 112 -46.62 1.28 1.25
N GLN A 113 -45.99 1.00 2.39
CA GLN A 113 -46.67 0.97 3.68
C GLN A 113 -47.29 2.34 4.00
N ASP A 114 -46.51 3.41 3.91
CA ASP A 114 -46.97 4.78 4.17
C ASP A 114 -48.15 5.16 3.26
N MET A 115 -48.11 4.77 1.98
CA MET A 115 -49.21 5.00 1.05
C MET A 115 -50.48 4.25 1.48
N THR A 116 -50.38 2.97 1.84
CA THR A 116 -51.53 2.19 2.32
C THR A 116 -52.11 2.74 3.63
N GLU A 117 -51.25 3.20 4.53
CA GLU A 117 -51.67 3.82 5.79
C GLU A 117 -52.39 5.15 5.52
N MET A 118 -51.84 5.99 4.65
CA MET A 118 -52.45 7.26 4.26
C MET A 118 -53.81 7.06 3.58
N GLU A 119 -53.93 6.09 2.66
CA GLU A 119 -55.21 5.75 2.04
C GLU A 119 -56.25 5.30 3.07
N SER A 120 -55.84 4.48 4.05
CA SER A 120 -56.76 4.01 5.09
C SER A 120 -57.24 5.16 5.99
N ARG A 121 -56.33 6.05 6.40
CA ARG A 121 -56.64 7.25 7.18
C ARG A 121 -57.60 8.17 6.42
N LEU A 122 -57.32 8.45 5.15
CA LEU A 122 -58.19 9.28 4.31
C LEU A 122 -59.59 8.68 4.16
N ARG A 123 -59.71 7.36 3.93
CA ARG A 123 -61.02 6.69 3.86
C ARG A 123 -61.82 6.86 5.16
N VAL A 124 -61.17 6.68 6.31
CA VAL A 124 -61.80 6.84 7.62
C VAL A 124 -62.23 8.28 7.86
N GLU A 125 -61.37 9.25 7.54
CA GLU A 125 -61.69 10.68 7.68
C GLU A 125 -62.87 11.09 6.79
N ILE A 126 -62.89 10.65 5.52
CA ILE A 126 -64.00 10.89 4.59
C ILE A 126 -65.30 10.28 5.12
N ALA A 127 -65.27 9.02 5.56
CA ALA A 127 -66.45 8.35 6.10
C ALA A 127 -67.00 9.06 7.36
N ARG A 128 -66.10 9.50 8.24
CA ARG A 128 -66.45 10.27 9.43
C ARG A 128 -67.09 11.60 9.06
N ARG A 129 -66.49 12.36 8.14
CA ARG A 129 -67.04 13.63 7.66
C ARG A 129 -68.40 13.45 6.99
N HIS A 130 -68.57 12.41 6.16
CA HIS A 130 -69.86 12.08 5.56
C HIS A 130 -70.92 11.77 6.61
N SER A 131 -70.59 10.96 7.62
CA SER A 131 -71.52 10.64 8.72
C SER A 131 -71.93 11.88 9.52
N GLU A 132 -70.96 12.76 9.82
CA GLU A 132 -71.21 14.05 10.48
C GLU A 132 -72.15 14.94 9.64
N LEU A 133 -71.90 15.07 8.33
CA LEU A 133 -72.75 15.84 7.42
C LEU A 133 -74.17 15.29 7.33
N ILE A 134 -74.32 13.96 7.21
CA ILE A 134 -75.65 13.31 7.18
C ILE A 134 -76.40 13.56 8.49
N ARG A 135 -75.74 13.42 9.64
CA ARG A 135 -76.35 13.71 10.94
C ARG A 135 -76.84 15.16 11.02
N TRP A 136 -76.05 16.13 10.56
CA TRP A 136 -76.45 17.53 10.53
C TRP A 136 -77.59 17.79 9.55
N MET A 137 -77.59 17.14 8.37
CA MET A 137 -78.72 17.21 7.44
C MET A 137 -80.02 16.75 8.09
N PHE A 138 -80.03 15.63 8.81
CA PHE A 138 -81.24 15.16 9.51
C PHE A 138 -81.76 16.17 10.54
N ILE A 139 -80.88 16.73 11.37
CA ILE A 139 -81.25 17.75 12.36
C ILE A 139 -81.86 18.98 11.66
N PHE A 140 -81.23 19.43 10.58
CA PHE A 140 -81.72 20.54 9.76
C PHE A 140 -83.09 20.24 9.14
N TRP A 141 -83.26 19.08 8.50
CA TRP A 141 -84.51 18.67 7.86
C TRP A 141 -85.66 18.60 8.87
N ILE A 142 -85.45 18.03 10.07
CA ILE A 142 -86.45 17.99 11.13
C ILE A 142 -86.88 19.41 11.51
N GLY A 143 -85.93 20.32 11.68
CA GLY A 143 -86.22 21.74 11.94
C GLY A 143 -87.06 22.38 10.82
N GLN A 144 -86.69 22.16 9.56
CA GLN A 144 -87.41 22.68 8.40
C GLN A 144 -88.85 22.15 8.31
N PHE A 145 -89.09 20.86 8.58
CA PHE A 145 -90.44 20.29 8.63
C PHE A 145 -91.30 20.94 9.71
N ILE A 146 -90.75 21.20 10.91
CA ILE A 146 -91.46 21.88 12.00
C ILE A 146 -91.84 23.31 11.57
N SER A 147 -90.91 24.05 10.97
CA SER A 147 -91.16 25.41 10.48
C SER A 147 -92.24 25.46 9.39
N ILE A 148 -92.18 24.56 8.40
CA ILE A 148 -93.20 24.47 7.33
C ILE A 148 -94.56 24.09 7.92
N ALA A 149 -94.61 23.11 8.81
CA ALA A 149 -95.86 22.70 9.47
C ALA A 149 -96.49 23.86 10.25
N ALA A 150 -95.69 24.62 11.01
CA ALA A 150 -96.15 25.81 11.71
C ALA A 150 -96.72 26.86 10.76
N LEU A 151 -96.05 27.13 9.64
CA LEU A 151 -96.50 28.09 8.63
C LEU A 151 -97.79 27.65 7.90
N ILE A 152 -97.95 26.36 7.63
CA ILE A 152 -99.19 25.82 7.06
C ILE A 152 -100.34 25.98 8.07
N ILE A 153 -100.10 25.68 9.35
CA ILE A 153 -101.12 25.83 10.40
C ILE A 153 -101.59 27.28 10.54
N THR A 154 -100.66 28.24 10.56
CA THR A 154 -101.01 29.67 10.65
C THR A 154 -101.77 30.15 9.42
N LEU A 155 -101.43 29.70 8.22
CA LEU A 155 -102.19 30.01 7.00
C LEU A 155 -103.61 29.43 7.03
N VAL A 156 -103.79 28.19 7.50
CA VAL A 156 -105.12 27.58 7.62
C VAL A 156 -105.98 28.31 8.65
N GLN A 157 -105.40 28.77 9.75
CA GLN A 157 -106.10 29.59 10.75
C GLN A 157 -106.51 30.96 10.23
N LEU A 158 -105.80 31.53 9.25
CA LEU A 158 -106.11 32.83 8.67
C LEU A 158 -107.24 32.77 7.61
N ILE A 159 -107.41 31.62 6.95
CA ILE A 159 -108.43 31.42 5.90
C ILE A 159 -109.78 30.97 6.48
N LYS A 160 -109.79 30.42 7.71
CA LYS A 160 -111.01 30.11 8.47
C LYS A 160 -111.48 31.30 9.27
#